data_AF-A0A947RYB3-F1
#
_entry.id   AF-A0A947RYB3-F1
#
_cell.length_a   1.000
_cell.length_b   1.000
_cell.length_c   1.000
_cell.angle_alpha   90.00
_cell.angle_beta   90.00
_cell.angle_gamma   90.00
#
_symmetry.space_group_name_H-M   'P 1'
#
loop_
_entity.id
_entity.type
_entity.pdbx_description
1 polymer ?
#
loop_
_entity_poly.entity_id
_entity_poly.type
_entity_poly.pdbx_seq_one_letter_code
_entity_poly.pdbx_strand_id
1 'polypeptide(L)'
;MSASIKNDALPSQKSIIFLHHSTGEVIWDAGVVDWFQEYNSKNNSDLDVAEQVFPEDSPYGWENYPYDYWNIWVNHAGDKPYKDEPTLESLTERYDVIAFKHCFPVSNVQEDTAPPRVDSPEKTVENYMLQYNALKDKMHEFNDTDFIVWTGAAQVKGATDSSEAKRAQTFFNWVKDEWDEEGDNIYIFDFYELETEGDLYMKNSFAESSDDAHPNERFARTVAPLFAQRIVDVADGYGDEKTVTGK
;
A
#
# COMPACT_ATOMS: atom_id res chain seq x y z
N MET A 1 26.20 -3.45 -47.50
CA MET A 1 25.09 -3.10 -46.60
C MET A 1 25.50 -3.54 -45.21
N SER A 2 25.93 -2.60 -44.37
CA SER A 2 26.31 -2.90 -42.99
C SER A 2 25.05 -2.81 -42.13
N ALA A 3 24.61 -3.91 -41.55
CA ALA A 3 23.55 -3.90 -40.57
C ALA A 3 24.09 -3.19 -39.31
N SER A 4 23.48 -2.07 -38.96
CA SER A 4 23.72 -1.41 -37.68
C SER A 4 23.12 -2.29 -36.60
N ILE A 5 23.98 -2.93 -35.80
CA ILE A 5 23.57 -3.53 -34.53
C ILE A 5 23.22 -2.33 -33.64
N LYS A 6 21.94 -2.14 -33.36
CA LYS A 6 21.53 -1.27 -32.27
C LYS A 6 22.00 -1.96 -30.98
N ASN A 7 22.91 -1.31 -30.26
CA ASN A 7 23.11 -1.62 -28.85
C ASN A 7 21.84 -1.11 -28.15
N ASP A 8 20.83 -1.97 -28.07
CA ASP A 8 19.77 -1.77 -27.09
C ASP A 8 20.45 -2.02 -25.74
N ALA A 9 20.82 -0.94 -25.05
CA ALA A 9 21.28 -1.04 -23.68
C ALA A 9 20.21 -1.79 -22.89
N LEU A 10 20.63 -2.74 -22.03
CA LEU A 10 19.70 -3.38 -21.11
C LEU A 10 18.98 -2.28 -20.31
N PRO A 11 17.68 -2.43 -20.02
CA PRO A 11 16.99 -1.52 -19.11
C PRO A 11 17.79 -1.41 -17.82
N SER A 12 17.88 -0.22 -17.23
CA SER A 12 18.31 -0.12 -15.84
C SER A 12 17.29 -0.88 -14.99
N GLN A 13 17.77 -1.81 -14.17
CA GLN A 13 16.94 -2.51 -13.20
C GLN A 13 16.24 -1.50 -12.29
N LYS A 14 14.95 -1.74 -11.99
CA LYS A 14 14.22 -1.03 -10.93
C LYS A 14 13.91 -1.98 -9.79
N SER A 15 14.32 -1.64 -8.58
CA SER A 15 14.07 -2.42 -7.37
C SER A 15 12.80 -1.96 -6.67
N ILE A 16 11.90 -2.89 -6.42
CA ILE A 16 10.57 -2.64 -5.83
C ILE A 16 10.41 -3.49 -4.56
N ILE A 17 9.87 -2.89 -3.50
CA ILE A 17 9.48 -3.63 -2.30
C ILE A 17 8.00 -3.43 -1.98
N PHE A 18 7.33 -4.51 -1.59
CA PHE A 18 6.00 -4.46 -1.00
C PHE A 18 6.07 -4.82 0.49
N LEU A 19 5.73 -3.85 1.34
CA LEU A 19 5.72 -3.95 2.80
C LEU A 19 4.32 -4.29 3.31
N HIS A 20 4.14 -5.51 3.81
CA HIS A 20 2.81 -6.00 4.14
C HIS A 20 2.84 -7.17 5.14
N HIS A 21 1.66 -7.69 5.47
CA HIS A 21 1.41 -9.04 5.99
C HIS A 21 -0.10 -9.32 5.86
N SER A 22 -0.59 -10.50 6.26
CA SER A 22 -2.03 -10.79 6.28
C SER A 22 -2.68 -10.58 4.90
N THR A 23 -3.55 -9.58 4.71
CA THR A 23 -4.22 -9.30 3.43
C THR A 23 -3.27 -9.12 2.26
N GLY A 24 -2.10 -8.52 2.49
CA GLY A 24 -1.08 -8.34 1.44
C GLY A 24 -0.48 -9.66 0.97
N GLU A 25 -0.27 -10.60 1.89
CA GLU A 25 0.30 -11.93 1.62
C GLU A 25 -0.63 -12.72 0.72
N VAL A 26 -1.93 -12.66 1.00
CA VAL A 26 -2.95 -13.33 0.17
C VAL A 26 -2.94 -12.79 -1.26
N ILE A 27 -2.79 -11.48 -1.46
CA ILE A 27 -2.71 -10.88 -2.80
C ILE A 27 -1.39 -11.24 -3.49
N TRP A 28 -0.28 -11.17 -2.76
CA TRP A 28 1.05 -11.49 -3.28
C TRP A 28 1.13 -12.94 -3.78
N ASP A 29 0.73 -13.90 -2.94
CA ASP A 29 0.72 -15.33 -3.23
C ASP A 29 -0.26 -15.73 -4.34
N ALA A 30 -1.22 -14.86 -4.65
CA ALA A 30 -2.17 -15.11 -5.72
C ALA A 30 -1.60 -14.88 -7.14
N GLY A 31 -0.35 -14.44 -7.25
CA GLY A 31 0.41 -14.49 -8.52
C GLY A 31 1.17 -13.23 -8.89
N VAL A 32 1.50 -12.35 -7.93
CA VAL A 32 2.23 -11.10 -8.23
C VAL A 32 3.61 -11.40 -8.84
N VAL A 33 4.38 -12.31 -8.25
CA VAL A 33 5.71 -12.68 -8.74
C VAL A 33 5.66 -13.27 -10.15
N ASP A 34 4.75 -14.22 -10.40
CA ASP A 34 4.59 -14.86 -11.71
C ASP A 34 4.19 -13.83 -12.78
N TRP A 35 3.34 -12.86 -12.42
CA TRP A 35 2.95 -11.77 -13.31
C TRP A 35 4.16 -10.91 -13.71
N PHE A 36 5.02 -10.53 -12.76
CA PHE A 36 6.23 -9.73 -13.05
C PHE A 36 7.23 -10.50 -13.91
N GLN A 37 7.41 -11.80 -13.68
CA GLN A 37 8.26 -12.64 -14.53
C GLN A 37 7.75 -12.66 -15.98
N GLU A 38 6.44 -12.80 -16.16
CA GLU A 38 5.81 -12.77 -17.48
C GLU A 38 5.93 -11.37 -18.13
N TYR A 39 5.69 -10.30 -17.37
CA TYR A 39 5.81 -8.92 -17.83
C TYR A 39 7.24 -8.61 -18.29
N ASN A 40 8.24 -8.92 -17.46
CA ASN A 40 9.65 -8.69 -17.77
C ASN A 40 10.08 -9.44 -19.05
N SER A 41 9.66 -10.70 -19.18
CA SER A 41 9.92 -11.52 -20.38
C SER A 41 9.29 -10.94 -21.65
N LYS A 42 8.04 -10.45 -21.57
CA LYS A 42 7.31 -9.90 -22.72
C LYS A 42 7.78 -8.53 -23.14
N ASN A 43 8.14 -7.67 -22.18
CA ASN A 43 8.43 -6.26 -22.41
C ASN A 43 9.93 -5.96 -22.44
N ASN A 44 10.78 -6.96 -22.21
CA ASN A 44 12.23 -6.78 -22.09
C ASN A 44 12.56 -5.70 -21.03
N SER A 45 11.92 -5.81 -19.87
CA SER A 45 12.13 -4.96 -18.69
C SER A 45 12.83 -5.74 -17.57
N ASP A 46 13.33 -5.03 -16.56
CA ASP A 46 14.05 -5.60 -15.40
C ASP A 46 13.49 -4.99 -14.11
N LEU A 47 12.22 -5.29 -13.82
CA LEU A 47 11.57 -4.93 -12.57
C LEU A 47 11.82 -6.03 -11.54
N ASP A 48 12.65 -5.75 -10.54
CA ASP A 48 13.00 -6.67 -9.46
C ASP A 48 12.08 -6.42 -8.27
N VAL A 49 11.09 -7.30 -8.10
CA VAL A 49 10.06 -7.16 -7.07
C VAL A 49 10.31 -8.10 -5.91
N ALA A 50 10.29 -7.55 -4.70
CA ALA A 50 10.38 -8.30 -3.45
C ALA A 50 9.22 -7.95 -2.53
N GLU A 51 9.03 -8.76 -1.50
CA GLU A 51 8.14 -8.46 -0.38
C GLU A 51 8.92 -8.49 0.94
N GLN A 52 8.40 -7.80 1.94
CA GLN A 52 8.86 -7.93 3.32
C GLN A 52 7.66 -7.86 4.27
N VAL A 53 7.68 -8.74 5.27
CA VAL A 53 6.77 -8.63 6.41
C VAL A 53 7.04 -7.29 7.12
N PHE A 54 6.01 -6.46 7.29
CA PHE A 54 6.17 -5.16 7.93
C PHE A 54 4.85 -4.59 8.50
N PRO A 55 4.84 -4.12 9.76
CA PRO A 55 5.83 -4.43 10.80
C PRO A 55 5.83 -5.91 11.19
N GLU A 56 6.94 -6.41 11.73
CA GLU A 56 7.07 -7.77 12.23
C GLU A 56 6.33 -7.98 13.57
N ASP A 57 6.10 -9.25 13.94
CA ASP A 57 5.40 -9.60 15.18
C ASP A 57 6.27 -9.30 16.39
N SER A 58 7.56 -9.65 16.30
CA SER A 58 8.54 -9.41 17.33
C SER A 58 9.80 -8.81 16.72
N PRO A 59 10.34 -7.71 17.27
CA PRO A 59 9.96 -7.11 18.56
C PRO A 59 8.89 -6.00 18.46
N TYR A 60 8.28 -5.75 17.29
CA TYR A 60 7.34 -4.65 17.11
C TYR A 60 5.97 -4.89 17.75
N GLY A 61 5.20 -5.84 17.22
CA GLY A 61 3.90 -6.27 17.76
C GLY A 61 2.83 -6.63 16.73
N TRP A 62 3.16 -6.80 15.44
CA TRP A 62 2.22 -7.14 14.36
C TRP A 62 1.11 -6.11 14.06
N GLU A 63 1.19 -4.91 14.67
CA GLU A 63 0.27 -3.81 14.40
C GLU A 63 0.63 -3.12 13.08
N ASN A 64 -0.39 -2.75 12.30
CA ASN A 64 -0.23 -2.35 10.90
C ASN A 64 -1.24 -1.27 10.51
N TYR A 65 -1.19 -0.16 11.24
CA TYR A 65 -2.06 1.01 11.07
C TYR A 65 -1.25 2.26 10.74
N PRO A 66 -1.92 3.38 10.39
CA PRO A 66 -1.23 4.64 10.09
C PRO A 66 -0.30 5.11 11.21
N TYR A 67 -0.70 4.91 12.47
CA TYR A 67 0.14 5.19 13.65
C TYR A 67 1.45 4.41 13.62
N ASP A 68 1.44 3.13 13.25
CA ASP A 68 2.63 2.27 13.35
C ASP A 68 3.71 2.71 12.35
N TYR A 69 3.28 3.05 11.14
CA TYR A 69 4.14 3.60 10.09
C TYR A 69 4.65 4.98 10.48
N TRP A 70 3.78 5.86 10.97
CA TRP A 70 4.19 7.17 11.50
C TRP A 70 5.23 7.01 12.62
N ASN A 71 5.01 6.06 13.53
CA ASN A 71 5.89 5.86 14.66
C ASN A 71 7.28 5.36 14.22
N ILE A 72 7.35 4.44 13.26
CA ILE A 72 8.63 3.93 12.74
C ILE A 72 9.33 5.00 11.88
N TRP A 73 8.63 5.60 10.92
CA TRP A 73 9.26 6.41 9.87
C TRP A 73 9.34 7.91 10.18
N VAL A 74 8.52 8.42 11.10
CA VAL A 74 8.51 9.84 11.47
C VAL A 74 9.03 10.05 12.89
N ASN A 75 8.40 9.40 13.88
CA ASN A 75 8.78 9.58 15.28
C ASN A 75 10.17 8.99 15.59
N HIS A 76 10.50 7.87 14.95
CA HIS A 76 11.80 7.20 15.06
C HIS A 76 12.64 7.27 13.77
N ALA A 77 12.45 8.31 12.96
CA ALA A 77 13.20 8.56 11.74
C ALA A 77 14.74 8.57 11.94
N GLY A 78 15.47 8.32 10.85
CA GLY A 78 16.93 8.37 10.77
C GLY A 78 17.54 7.02 10.42
N ASP A 79 18.86 6.90 10.59
CA ASP A 79 19.62 5.77 10.02
C ASP A 79 19.53 4.47 10.83
N LYS A 80 18.82 4.47 11.96
CA LYS A 80 18.79 3.33 12.90
C LYS A 80 17.43 2.66 12.89
N PRO A 81 17.37 1.33 12.72
CA PRO A 81 16.13 0.57 12.86
C PRO A 81 15.45 0.84 14.19
N TYR A 82 14.12 0.88 14.17
CA TYR A 82 13.30 0.97 15.37
C TYR A 82 12.64 -0.37 15.65
N LYS A 83 13.04 -1.01 16.76
CA LYS A 83 12.60 -2.38 17.07
C LYS A 83 12.81 -3.34 15.89
N ASP A 84 14.01 -3.31 15.31
CA ASP A 84 14.42 -4.07 14.13
C ASP A 84 13.69 -3.73 12.81
N GLU A 85 12.65 -2.90 12.84
CA GLU A 85 11.99 -2.40 11.64
C GLU A 85 12.87 -1.42 10.86
N PRO A 86 12.95 -1.54 9.52
CA PRO A 86 13.70 -0.61 8.70
C PRO A 86 13.07 0.79 8.72
N THR A 87 13.91 1.81 8.75
CA THR A 87 13.49 3.20 8.57
C THR A 87 13.29 3.51 7.10
N LEU A 88 12.55 4.59 6.81
CA LEU A 88 12.30 5.00 5.43
C LEU A 88 13.60 5.39 4.71
N GLU A 89 14.56 5.99 5.41
CA GLU A 89 15.91 6.25 4.92
C GLU A 89 16.58 4.97 4.39
N SER A 90 16.57 3.90 5.18
CA SER A 90 17.21 2.64 4.78
C SER A 90 16.48 1.91 3.64
N LEU A 91 15.18 2.15 3.47
CA LEU A 91 14.39 1.56 2.39
C LEU A 91 14.63 2.31 1.07
N THR A 92 14.60 3.63 1.11
CA THR A 92 14.78 4.51 -0.07
C THR A 92 16.19 4.45 -0.65
N GLU A 93 17.21 4.09 0.14
CA GLU A 93 18.55 3.77 -0.37
C GLU A 93 18.60 2.48 -1.22
N ARG A 94 17.60 1.60 -1.10
CA ARG A 94 17.60 0.25 -1.69
C ARG A 94 16.54 0.03 -2.77
N TYR A 95 15.46 0.81 -2.75
CA TYR A 95 14.31 0.58 -3.60
C TYR A 95 13.91 1.87 -4.31
N ASP A 96 13.65 1.75 -5.61
CA ASP A 96 13.12 2.82 -6.45
C ASP A 96 11.62 3.00 -6.23
N VAL A 97 10.91 1.92 -5.87
CA VAL A 97 9.48 1.94 -5.54
C VAL A 97 9.20 1.21 -4.23
N ILE A 98 8.49 1.86 -3.32
CA ILE A 98 8.07 1.28 -2.04
C ILE A 98 6.54 1.26 -1.99
N ALA A 99 5.96 0.07 -2.06
CA ALA A 99 4.53 -0.13 -1.85
C ALA A 99 4.25 -0.56 -0.40
N PHE A 100 3.20 -0.05 0.23
CA PHE A 100 2.79 -0.48 1.57
C PHE A 100 1.27 -0.35 1.79
N LYS A 101 0.78 -1.04 2.82
CA LYS A 101 -0.66 -1.14 3.11
C LYS A 101 -0.92 -1.25 4.62
N HIS A 102 -2.19 -1.14 5.00
CA HIS A 102 -2.67 -1.44 6.36
C HIS A 102 -3.57 -2.69 6.41
N CYS A 103 -3.57 -3.42 7.53
CA CYS A 103 -4.44 -4.59 7.77
C CYS A 103 -5.90 -4.17 7.99
N PHE A 104 -6.86 -5.06 7.71
CA PHE A 104 -8.30 -4.76 7.83
C PHE A 104 -8.79 -4.16 9.16
N PRO A 105 -8.16 -4.37 10.34
CA PRO A 105 -8.57 -3.65 11.55
C PRO A 105 -8.31 -2.15 11.50
N VAL A 106 -7.66 -1.62 10.45
CA VAL A 106 -7.61 -0.19 10.13
C VAL A 106 -9.00 0.39 9.88
N SER A 107 -9.93 -0.42 9.38
CA SER A 107 -11.32 -0.04 9.10
C SER A 107 -12.22 -0.02 10.34
N ASN A 108 -11.73 -0.45 11.51
CA ASN A 108 -12.47 -0.34 12.78
C ASN A 108 -12.30 1.08 13.37
N VAL A 109 -12.74 2.08 12.60
CA VAL A 109 -12.54 3.49 12.92
C VAL A 109 -13.56 3.94 13.97
N GLN A 110 -13.07 4.40 15.11
CA GLN A 110 -13.83 4.82 16.27
C GLN A 110 -14.29 6.27 16.16
N GLU A 111 -15.15 6.69 17.10
CA GLU A 111 -15.59 8.09 17.21
C GLU A 111 -14.48 9.00 17.74
N ASP A 112 -14.43 10.23 17.24
CA ASP A 112 -13.56 11.28 17.77
C ASP A 112 -14.07 11.71 19.15
N THR A 113 -13.39 11.27 20.21
CA THR A 113 -13.79 11.55 21.61
C THR A 113 -12.86 12.54 22.32
N ALA A 114 -11.75 12.89 21.68
CA ALA A 114 -10.73 13.80 22.19
C ALA A 114 -10.09 14.59 21.03
N PRO A 115 -9.43 15.73 21.30
CA PRO A 115 -8.67 16.44 20.27
C PRO A 115 -7.64 15.51 19.60
N PRO A 116 -7.45 15.62 18.28
CA PRO A 116 -6.63 14.69 17.55
C PRO A 116 -5.15 14.89 17.86
N ARG A 117 -4.42 13.77 17.84
CA ARG A 117 -3.01 13.69 18.21
C ARG A 117 -2.31 12.72 17.28
N VAL A 118 -1.27 13.20 16.61
CA VAL A 118 -0.46 12.37 15.72
C VAL A 118 0.17 11.18 16.45
N ASP A 119 0.53 11.36 17.72
CA ASP A 119 1.15 10.36 18.59
C ASP A 119 0.14 9.46 19.33
N SER A 120 -1.12 9.47 18.91
CA SER A 120 -2.17 8.62 19.48
C SER A 120 -2.39 7.35 18.65
N PRO A 121 -2.36 6.15 19.26
CA PRO A 121 -2.68 4.91 18.56
C PRO A 121 -4.20 4.70 18.37
N GLU A 122 -5.04 5.57 18.95
CA GLU A 122 -6.49 5.48 18.81
C GLU A 122 -6.92 5.66 17.35
N LYS A 123 -7.69 4.69 16.85
CA LYS A 123 -8.10 4.57 15.45
C LYS A 123 -9.26 5.50 15.13
N THR A 124 -8.98 6.79 14.98
CA THR A 124 -9.98 7.80 14.65
C THR A 124 -9.64 8.47 13.33
N VAL A 125 -10.65 9.05 12.66
CA VAL A 125 -10.44 9.71 11.36
C VAL A 125 -9.42 10.85 11.52
N GLU A 126 -9.59 11.67 12.55
CA GLU A 126 -8.73 12.84 12.75
C GLU A 126 -7.28 12.46 13.11
N ASN A 127 -7.05 11.39 13.90
CA ASN A 127 -5.69 10.91 14.18
C ASN A 127 -5.02 10.34 12.92
N TYR A 128 -5.75 9.54 12.14
CA TYR A 128 -5.23 8.96 10.91
C TYR A 128 -4.84 10.05 9.90
N MET A 129 -5.66 11.10 9.74
CA MET A 129 -5.32 12.25 8.89
C MET A 129 -4.02 12.93 9.34
N LEU A 130 -3.81 13.14 10.64
CA LEU A 130 -2.56 13.71 11.15
C LEU A 130 -1.36 12.81 10.85
N GLN A 131 -1.51 11.49 10.97
CA GLN A 131 -0.46 10.51 10.70
C GLN A 131 -0.13 10.42 9.22
N TYR A 132 -1.14 10.40 8.35
CA TYR A 132 -0.97 10.43 6.89
C TYR A 132 -0.29 11.71 6.42
N ASN A 133 -0.65 12.87 6.95
CA ASN A 133 0.02 14.12 6.61
C ASN A 133 1.49 14.13 7.02
N ALA A 134 1.80 13.64 8.23
CA ALA A 134 3.20 13.53 8.66
C ALA A 134 4.00 12.50 7.85
N LEU A 135 3.37 11.40 7.42
CA LEU A 135 3.97 10.42 6.51
C LEU A 135 4.21 11.01 5.13
N LYS A 136 3.26 11.80 4.60
CA LYS A 136 3.39 12.53 3.34
C LYS A 136 4.60 13.45 3.35
N ASP A 137 4.68 14.33 4.36
CA ASP A 137 5.82 15.23 4.56
C ASP A 137 7.15 14.45 4.57
N LYS A 138 7.17 13.28 5.22
CA LYS A 138 8.35 12.44 5.31
C LYS A 138 8.71 11.77 3.98
N MET A 139 7.74 11.26 3.22
CA MET A 139 7.96 10.64 1.90
C MET A 139 8.45 11.66 0.87
N HIS A 140 8.01 12.91 0.95
CA HIS A 140 8.49 14.02 0.10
C HIS A 140 9.97 14.40 0.35
N GLU A 141 10.60 13.92 1.44
CA GLU A 141 12.04 14.06 1.62
C GLU A 141 12.85 13.18 0.64
N PHE A 142 12.22 12.18 0.01
CA PHE A 142 12.87 11.16 -0.82
C PHE A 142 12.36 11.20 -2.28
N ASN A 143 12.58 12.32 -2.97
CA ASN A 143 12.05 12.57 -4.32
C ASN A 143 12.55 11.63 -5.43
N ASP A 144 13.58 10.81 -5.17
CA ASP A 144 14.09 9.81 -6.10
C ASP A 144 13.42 8.43 -5.92
N THR A 145 12.51 8.29 -4.94
CA THR A 145 11.75 7.06 -4.67
C THR A 145 10.27 7.33 -4.83
N ASP A 146 9.58 6.46 -5.58
CA ASP A 146 8.13 6.48 -5.70
C ASP A 146 7.47 5.63 -4.59
N PHE A 147 6.37 6.11 -4.05
CA PHE A 147 5.61 5.41 -3.01
C PHE A 147 4.24 4.99 -3.52
N ILE A 148 3.83 3.75 -3.22
CA ILE A 148 2.48 3.28 -3.52
C ILE A 148 1.76 2.95 -2.22
N VAL A 149 0.77 3.75 -1.85
CA VAL A 149 0.00 3.59 -0.62
C VAL A 149 -1.33 2.93 -0.95
N TRP A 150 -1.61 1.79 -0.33
CA TRP A 150 -2.93 1.19 -0.46
C TRP A 150 -3.94 1.97 0.37
N THR A 151 -5.15 2.17 -0.16
CA THR A 151 -6.30 2.40 0.73
C THR A 151 -6.46 1.16 1.63
N GLY A 152 -6.87 1.37 2.88
CA GLY A 152 -6.89 0.29 3.86
C GLY A 152 -7.90 -0.79 3.53
N ALA A 153 -7.61 -2.04 3.92
CA ALA A 153 -8.53 -3.15 3.68
C ALA A 153 -9.87 -2.95 4.41
N ALA A 154 -10.97 -3.16 3.70
CA ALA A 154 -12.33 -3.08 4.21
C ALA A 154 -12.64 -4.23 5.19
N GLN A 155 -13.60 -4.00 6.07
CA GLN A 155 -14.14 -5.05 6.92
C GLN A 155 -15.37 -5.71 6.31
N VAL A 156 -15.59 -6.98 6.63
CA VAL A 156 -16.85 -7.67 6.37
C VAL A 156 -17.91 -7.22 7.38
N LYS A 157 -19.18 -7.26 6.97
CA LYS A 157 -20.30 -6.80 7.79
C LYS A 157 -20.44 -7.53 9.14
N GLY A 158 -19.95 -8.77 9.24
CA GLY A 158 -19.97 -9.54 10.49
C GLY A 158 -18.93 -9.11 11.53
N ALA A 159 -17.89 -8.39 11.10
CA ALA A 159 -16.72 -8.02 11.92
C ALA A 159 -16.61 -6.53 12.25
N THR A 160 -17.58 -5.71 11.83
CA THR A 160 -17.65 -4.26 12.11
C THR A 160 -19.11 -3.81 12.24
N ASP A 161 -19.33 -2.55 12.63
CA ASP A 161 -20.64 -1.92 12.59
C ASP A 161 -20.72 -0.81 11.53
N SER A 162 -21.94 -0.37 11.23
CA SER A 162 -22.19 0.61 10.18
C SER A 162 -21.61 2.01 10.47
N SER A 163 -21.35 2.32 11.73
CA SER A 163 -20.76 3.61 12.12
C SER A 163 -19.26 3.60 11.87
N GLU A 164 -18.58 2.52 12.25
CA GLU A 164 -17.15 2.32 11.97
C GLU A 164 -16.90 2.25 10.47
N ALA A 165 -17.69 1.45 9.75
CA ALA A 165 -17.57 1.31 8.29
C ALA A 165 -17.76 2.65 7.55
N LYS A 166 -18.66 3.52 8.00
CA LYS A 166 -18.84 4.87 7.43
C LYS A 166 -17.66 5.78 7.70
N ARG A 167 -17.06 5.69 8.89
CA ARG A 167 -15.86 6.47 9.23
C ARG A 167 -14.64 5.99 8.44
N ALA A 168 -14.50 4.67 8.25
CA ALA A 168 -13.51 4.10 7.36
C ALA A 168 -13.69 4.59 5.91
N GLN A 169 -14.90 4.51 5.36
CA GLN A 169 -15.22 5.06 4.04
C GLN A 169 -14.89 6.55 3.94
N THR A 170 -15.24 7.34 4.98
CA THR A 170 -14.91 8.77 5.04
C THR A 170 -13.40 8.99 4.95
N PHE A 171 -12.62 8.23 5.72
CA PHE A 171 -11.17 8.33 5.71
C PHE A 171 -10.56 7.92 4.36
N PHE A 172 -10.96 6.80 3.77
CA PHE A 172 -10.39 6.36 2.49
C PHE A 172 -10.82 7.20 1.29
N ASN A 173 -12.01 7.81 1.33
CA ASN A 173 -12.37 8.82 0.34
C ASN A 173 -11.49 10.06 0.50
N TRP A 174 -11.24 10.53 1.71
CA TRP A 174 -10.30 11.62 1.95
C TRP A 174 -8.88 11.29 1.44
N VAL A 175 -8.40 10.06 1.67
CA VAL A 175 -7.09 9.62 1.16
C VAL A 175 -6.98 9.79 -0.35
N LYS A 176 -8.04 9.46 -1.10
CA LYS A 176 -8.04 9.49 -2.57
C LYS A 176 -8.37 10.85 -3.17
N ASP A 177 -9.31 11.56 -2.54
CA ASP A 177 -9.92 12.75 -3.13
C ASP A 177 -9.22 14.03 -2.67
N GLU A 178 -8.53 14.00 -1.53
CA GLU A 178 -7.92 15.18 -0.91
C GLU A 178 -6.44 15.00 -0.52
N TRP A 179 -6.04 13.84 -0.02
CA TRP A 179 -4.66 13.61 0.41
C TRP A 179 -3.73 13.23 -0.75
N ASP A 180 -4.23 12.49 -1.74
CA ASP A 180 -3.54 12.22 -3.00
C ASP A 180 -3.33 13.52 -3.79
N GLU A 181 -2.12 13.76 -4.28
CA GLU A 181 -1.77 14.98 -5.03
C GLU A 181 -1.05 14.62 -6.33
N GLU A 182 -1.59 15.08 -7.47
CA GLU A 182 -0.92 14.89 -8.76
C GLU A 182 0.45 15.58 -8.79
N GLY A 183 1.43 14.91 -9.39
CA GLY A 183 2.76 15.45 -9.64
C GLY A 183 3.73 15.39 -8.45
N ASP A 184 3.38 14.66 -7.38
CA ASP A 184 4.33 14.25 -6.34
C ASP A 184 4.85 12.81 -6.55
N ASN A 185 5.57 12.26 -5.58
CA ASN A 185 6.14 10.90 -5.63
C ASN A 185 5.30 9.86 -4.86
N ILE A 186 4.03 10.14 -4.57
CA ILE A 186 3.13 9.29 -3.79
C ILE A 186 1.91 8.97 -4.64
N TYR A 187 1.60 7.68 -4.74
CA TYR A 187 0.52 7.19 -5.60
C TYR A 187 -0.38 6.23 -4.83
N ILE A 188 -1.69 6.27 -5.12
CA ILE A 188 -2.64 5.38 -4.47
C ILE A 188 -2.83 4.06 -5.24
N PHE A 189 -2.96 2.96 -4.50
CA PHE A 189 -3.65 1.75 -4.96
C PHE A 189 -4.96 1.56 -4.20
N ASP A 190 -6.11 1.73 -4.87
CA ASP A 190 -7.41 1.76 -4.20
C ASP A 190 -7.99 0.36 -3.94
N PHE A 191 -7.38 -0.36 -3.01
CA PHE A 191 -7.80 -1.70 -2.60
C PHE A 191 -9.19 -1.71 -1.95
N TYR A 192 -9.53 -0.67 -1.17
CA TYR A 192 -10.86 -0.52 -0.55
C TYR A 192 -11.98 -0.51 -1.60
N GLU A 193 -11.81 0.22 -2.71
CA GLU A 193 -12.80 0.20 -3.81
C GLU A 193 -12.90 -1.17 -4.47
N LEU A 194 -11.79 -1.90 -4.63
CA LEU A 194 -11.82 -3.25 -5.18
C LEU A 194 -12.62 -4.21 -4.29
N GLU A 195 -12.51 -4.08 -2.97
CA GLU A 195 -13.20 -4.92 -1.99
C GLU A 195 -14.68 -4.59 -1.83
N THR A 196 -15.04 -3.31 -1.92
CA THR A 196 -16.39 -2.81 -1.62
C THR A 196 -17.23 -2.56 -2.86
N GLU A 197 -16.62 -2.24 -3.99
CA GLU A 197 -17.25 -1.68 -5.19
C GLU A 197 -18.24 -0.55 -4.83
N GLY A 198 -17.79 0.39 -3.98
CA GLY A 198 -18.54 1.55 -3.51
C GLY A 198 -19.53 1.30 -2.35
N ASP A 199 -19.65 0.07 -1.83
CA ASP A 199 -20.43 -0.23 -0.62
C ASP A 199 -19.64 0.11 0.67
N LEU A 200 -20.23 -0.10 1.84
CA LEU A 200 -19.58 0.15 3.14
C LEU A 200 -18.68 -0.99 3.62
N TYR A 201 -18.90 -2.21 3.12
CA TYR A 201 -18.24 -3.42 3.61
C TYR A 201 -17.61 -4.19 2.46
N MET A 202 -16.57 -4.96 2.77
CA MET A 202 -16.06 -5.98 1.85
C MET A 202 -17.20 -6.92 1.45
N LYS A 203 -17.31 -7.22 0.16
CA LYS A 203 -18.33 -8.16 -0.31
C LYS A 203 -18.03 -9.57 0.22
N ASN A 204 -19.04 -10.25 0.75
CA ASN A 204 -18.89 -11.65 1.20
C ASN A 204 -18.38 -12.59 0.10
N SER A 205 -18.63 -12.28 -1.18
CA SER A 205 -18.09 -13.07 -2.30
C SER A 205 -16.59 -12.87 -2.53
N PHE A 206 -15.98 -11.86 -1.91
CA PHE A 206 -14.56 -11.52 -1.99
C PHE A 206 -13.80 -11.91 -0.73
N ALA A 207 -14.50 -12.05 0.40
CA ALA A 207 -13.95 -12.44 1.69
C ALA A 207 -13.82 -13.97 1.84
N GLU A 208 -12.96 -14.40 2.76
CA GLU A 208 -12.82 -15.79 3.22
C GLU A 208 -14.11 -16.26 3.91
N SER A 209 -14.71 -15.41 4.74
CA SER A 209 -16.00 -15.70 5.37
C SER A 209 -16.81 -14.43 5.72
N SER A 210 -18.00 -14.60 6.31
CA SER A 210 -18.82 -13.47 6.77
C SER A 210 -18.22 -12.67 7.93
N ASP A 211 -17.26 -13.25 8.63
CA ASP A 211 -16.66 -12.71 9.85
C ASP A 211 -15.11 -12.66 9.76
N ASP A 212 -14.56 -12.96 8.58
CA ASP A 212 -13.14 -12.90 8.27
C ASP A 212 -12.94 -12.13 6.96
N ALA A 213 -12.35 -10.94 7.06
CA ALA A 213 -12.13 -10.02 5.94
C ALA A 213 -10.85 -10.30 5.15
N HIS A 214 -10.15 -11.42 5.39
CA HIS A 214 -9.10 -11.83 4.44
C HIS A 214 -9.72 -12.07 3.06
N PRO A 215 -9.05 -11.63 1.96
CA PRO A 215 -9.40 -12.02 0.60
C PRO A 215 -9.53 -13.54 0.44
N ASN A 216 -10.56 -13.99 -0.26
CA ASN A 216 -10.57 -15.37 -0.76
C ASN A 216 -9.71 -15.50 -2.03
N GLU A 217 -9.35 -16.73 -2.37
CA GLU A 217 -8.48 -17.05 -3.51
C GLU A 217 -8.96 -16.43 -4.82
N ARG A 218 -10.27 -16.43 -5.09
CA ARG A 218 -10.83 -15.91 -6.35
C ARG A 218 -10.63 -14.39 -6.46
N PHE A 219 -10.92 -13.67 -5.39
CA PHE A 219 -10.71 -12.22 -5.35
C PHE A 219 -9.23 -11.89 -5.43
N ALA A 220 -8.39 -12.60 -4.67
CA ALA A 220 -6.95 -12.41 -4.68
C ALA A 220 -6.34 -12.61 -6.08
N ARG A 221 -6.70 -13.68 -6.79
CA ARG A 221 -6.27 -13.90 -8.19
C ARG A 221 -6.76 -12.85 -9.18
N THR A 222 -7.85 -12.16 -8.83
CA THR A 222 -8.37 -11.04 -9.64
C THR A 222 -7.57 -9.76 -9.39
N VAL A 223 -7.17 -9.52 -8.14
CA VAL A 223 -6.50 -8.28 -7.72
C VAL A 223 -4.99 -8.31 -7.91
N ALA A 224 -4.33 -9.46 -7.73
CA ALA A 224 -2.89 -9.62 -7.92
C ALA A 224 -2.35 -8.99 -9.23
N PRO A 225 -2.92 -9.27 -10.42
CA PRO A 225 -2.46 -8.63 -11.65
C PRO A 225 -2.73 -7.13 -11.71
N LEU A 226 -3.78 -6.63 -11.04
CA LEU A 226 -4.09 -5.19 -10.99
C LEU A 226 -3.08 -4.45 -10.12
N PHE A 227 -2.71 -5.03 -8.97
CA PHE A 227 -1.67 -4.46 -8.12
C PHE A 227 -0.31 -4.45 -8.84
N ALA A 228 0.05 -5.55 -9.49
CA ALA A 228 1.28 -5.63 -10.27
C ALA A 228 1.30 -4.60 -11.42
N GLN A 229 0.17 -4.43 -12.12
CA GLN A 229 0.02 -3.39 -13.14
C GLN A 229 0.17 -1.98 -12.55
N ARG A 230 -0.41 -1.70 -11.37
CA ARG A 230 -0.27 -0.40 -10.72
C ARG A 230 1.18 -0.07 -10.38
N ILE A 231 1.94 -1.06 -9.90
CA ILE A 231 3.39 -0.89 -9.67
C ILE A 231 4.11 -0.55 -10.97
N VAL A 232 3.82 -1.25 -12.07
CA VAL A 232 4.40 -0.94 -13.39
C VAL A 232 4.06 0.47 -13.83
N ASP A 233 2.79 0.86 -13.73
CA ASP A 233 2.33 2.19 -14.14
C ASP A 233 3.08 3.29 -13.41
N VAL A 234 3.28 3.14 -12.09
CA VAL A 234 4.07 4.06 -11.27
C VAL A 234 5.54 4.02 -11.66
N ALA A 235 6.14 2.82 -11.71
CA ALA A 235 7.55 2.64 -12.06
C ALA A 235 7.89 3.20 -13.45
N ASP A 236 6.96 3.20 -14.39
CA ASP A 236 7.17 3.75 -15.73
C ASP A 236 6.82 5.25 -15.85
N GLY A 237 6.44 5.90 -14.74
CA GLY A 237 6.14 7.34 -14.67
C GLY A 237 4.73 7.71 -15.14
N TYR A 238 3.79 6.76 -15.14
CA TYR A 238 2.38 6.94 -15.52
C TYR A 238 1.43 6.89 -14.30
N GLY A 239 1.95 7.09 -13.08
CA GLY A 239 1.19 6.99 -11.83
C GLY A 239 -0.07 7.89 -11.79
N ASP A 240 0.02 9.11 -12.31
CA ASP A 240 -1.11 10.07 -12.36
C ASP A 240 -2.03 9.84 -13.58
N GLU A 241 -1.56 9.13 -14.61
CA GLU A 241 -2.32 8.93 -15.85
C GLU A 241 -3.20 7.69 -15.82
N LYS A 242 -2.89 6.73 -14.95
CA LYS A 242 -3.52 5.40 -14.88
C LYS A 242 -4.45 5.29 -13.69
N THR A 243 -5.38 4.34 -13.77
CA THR A 243 -6.37 4.18 -12.71
C THR A 243 -5.70 3.74 -11.41
N VAL A 244 -6.11 4.34 -10.29
CA VAL A 244 -5.63 3.94 -8.95
C VAL A 244 -5.99 2.50 -8.59
N THR A 245 -6.88 1.85 -9.34
CA THR A 245 -7.23 0.43 -9.17
C THR A 245 -6.38 -0.54 -9.99
N GLY A 246 -5.48 -0.05 -10.87
CA GLY A 246 -4.70 -0.88 -11.79
C GLY A 246 -5.52 -1.53 -12.92
N LYS A 247 -6.75 -1.06 -13.13
CA LYS A 247 -7.64 -1.45 -14.23
C LYS A 247 -7.36 -0.67 -15.51
#